data_AF-A0A731SS96-F1
#
_entry.id   AF-A0A731SS96-F1
#
_cell.length_a   1.000
_cell.length_b   1.000
_cell.length_c   1.000
_cell.angle_alpha   90.00
_cell.angle_beta   90.00
_cell.angle_gamma   90.00
#
_symmetry.space_group_name_H-M   'P 1'
#
loop_
_entity.id
_entity.type
_entity.pdbx_description
1 polymer ?
#
loop_
_entity_poly.entity_id
_entity_poly.type
_entity_poly.pdbx_seq_one_letter_code
_entity_poly.pdbx_strand_id
1 'polypeptide(L)'
;MSEINYQALREVAERAIPAMERLLMLPADDDLLSEQELKDYGVDIDALNTFKFLTGPETVLALLDERERNRQYIKSRDQENEDIALTVGKLRVELEAEKQRAKDLFMENARLKSGIAGLIHLGIRYADVEVMRIAGDAQLSTPCTDSIINSIATGIRIKGE
;
A
#
# COMPACT_ATOMS: atom_id res chain seq x y z
N MET A 1 -2.18 3.32 -30.36
CA MET A 1 -3.41 4.01 -29.92
C MET A 1 -3.05 5.48 -29.85
N SER A 2 -3.81 6.34 -30.53
CA SER A 2 -3.66 7.79 -30.40
C SER A 2 -3.98 8.17 -28.96
N GLU A 3 -3.05 8.81 -28.27
CA GLU A 3 -3.25 9.26 -26.89
C GLU A 3 -4.32 10.36 -26.89
N ILE A 4 -5.41 10.14 -26.15
CA ILE A 4 -6.49 11.12 -26.06
C ILE A 4 -5.98 12.33 -25.27
N ASN A 5 -6.04 13.52 -25.85
CA ASN A 5 -5.69 14.74 -25.13
C ASN A 5 -6.87 15.19 -24.25
N TYR A 6 -6.88 14.72 -23.00
CA TYR A 6 -7.90 15.04 -22.01
C TYR A 6 -8.05 16.53 -21.73
N GLN A 7 -6.95 17.28 -21.72
CA GLN A 7 -6.98 18.72 -21.44
C GLN A 7 -7.63 19.48 -22.60
N ALA A 8 -7.25 19.17 -23.84
CA ALA A 8 -7.86 19.77 -25.01
C ALA A 8 -9.36 19.45 -25.09
N LEU A 9 -9.75 18.19 -24.85
CA LEU A 9 -11.17 17.79 -24.81
C LEU A 9 -11.97 18.53 -23.74
N ARG A 10 -11.37 18.72 -22.57
CA ARG A 10 -12.00 19.45 -21.47
C ARG A 10 -12.21 20.93 -21.83
N GLU A 11 -11.20 21.59 -22.37
CA GLU A 11 -11.28 23.01 -22.74
C GLU A 11 -12.33 23.27 -23.83
N VAL A 12 -12.42 22.40 -24.84
CA VAL A 12 -13.43 22.55 -25.90
C VAL A 12 -14.82 22.20 -25.42
N ALA A 13 -14.97 21.24 -24.50
CA ALA A 13 -16.25 20.95 -23.85
C ALA A 13 -16.71 22.12 -22.97
N GLU A 14 -15.83 22.67 -22.13
CA GLU A 14 -16.14 23.82 -21.26
C GLU A 14 -16.54 25.06 -22.07
N ARG A 15 -15.93 25.29 -23.24
CA ARG A 15 -16.33 26.39 -24.14
C ARG A 15 -17.65 26.11 -24.89
N ALA A 16 -17.91 24.85 -25.23
CA ALA A 16 -19.12 24.46 -25.97
C ALA A 16 -20.39 24.44 -25.10
N ILE A 17 -20.29 24.19 -23.79
CA ILE A 17 -21.44 24.17 -22.85
C ILE A 17 -22.31 25.44 -22.96
N PRO A 18 -21.78 26.67 -22.75
CA PRO A 18 -22.61 27.87 -22.80
C PRO A 18 -23.17 28.15 -24.20
N ALA A 19 -22.45 27.76 -25.26
CA ALA A 19 -22.93 27.87 -26.63
C ALA A 19 -24.13 26.94 -26.87
N MET A 20 -24.07 25.72 -26.35
CA MET A 20 -25.15 24.74 -26.44
C MET A 20 -26.36 25.18 -25.62
N GLU A 21 -26.16 25.69 -24.40
CA GLU A 21 -27.22 26.25 -23.57
C GLU A 21 -27.97 27.40 -24.28
N ARG A 22 -27.25 28.32 -24.93
CA ARG A 22 -27.88 29.40 -25.71
C ARG A 22 -28.65 28.89 -26.91
N LEU A 23 -28.10 27.92 -27.63
CA LEU A 23 -28.77 27.28 -28.77
C LEU A 23 -30.09 26.62 -28.33
N LEU A 24 -30.12 25.99 -27.16
CA LEU A 24 -31.33 25.39 -26.58
C LEU A 24 -32.39 26.41 -26.11
N MET A 25 -31.99 27.66 -25.83
CA MET A 25 -32.91 28.73 -25.41
C MET A 25 -33.54 29.48 -26.59
N LEU A 26 -33.12 29.20 -27.83
CA LEU A 26 -33.71 29.82 -29.01
C LEU A 26 -35.15 29.32 -29.22
N PRO A 27 -36.07 30.19 -29.68
CA PRO A 27 -37.39 29.74 -30.09
C PRO A 27 -37.24 28.68 -31.19
N ALA A 28 -37.87 27.53 -30.98
CA ALA A 28 -37.83 26.39 -31.90
C ALA A 28 -38.75 26.61 -33.12
N ASP A 29 -38.72 27.81 -33.69
CA ASP A 29 -39.46 28.09 -34.92
C ASP A 29 -38.83 27.27 -36.06
N ASP A 30 -39.65 26.69 -36.94
CA ASP A 30 -39.28 25.71 -37.99
C ASP A 30 -38.33 26.29 -39.08
N ASP A 31 -37.95 27.56 -38.98
CA ASP A 31 -37.03 28.20 -39.92
C ASP A 31 -35.58 27.83 -39.59
N LEU A 32 -34.87 27.28 -40.59
CA LEU A 32 -33.46 26.98 -40.48
C LEU A 32 -32.65 28.28 -40.33
N LEU A 33 -32.27 28.60 -39.09
CA LEU A 33 -31.38 29.72 -38.80
C LEU A 33 -29.99 29.48 -39.43
N SER A 34 -29.48 30.49 -40.12
CA SER A 34 -28.12 30.51 -40.65
C SER A 34 -27.08 30.64 -39.52
N GLU A 35 -25.83 30.26 -39.79
CA GLU A 35 -24.73 30.45 -38.82
C GLU A 35 -24.55 31.92 -38.42
N GLN A 36 -24.83 32.86 -39.33
CA GLN A 36 -24.76 34.28 -39.05
C GLN A 36 -25.85 34.72 -38.06
N GLU A 37 -27.09 34.25 -38.25
CA GLU A 37 -28.18 34.53 -37.33
C GLU A 37 -27.91 33.92 -35.95
N LEU A 38 -27.39 32.70 -35.88
CA LEU A 38 -27.00 32.07 -34.61
C LEU A 38 -25.90 32.86 -33.88
N LYS A 39 -24.91 33.40 -34.62
CA LYS A 39 -23.89 34.29 -34.07
C LYS A 39 -24.50 35.60 -33.57
N ASP A 40 -25.49 36.16 -34.28
CA ASP A 40 -26.20 37.37 -33.88
C ASP A 40 -27.06 37.14 -32.61
N TYR A 41 -27.56 35.92 -32.39
CA TYR A 41 -28.16 35.48 -31.13
C TYR A 41 -27.14 35.19 -30.00
N GLY A 42 -25.84 35.37 -30.27
CA GLY A 42 -24.77 35.18 -29.30
C GLY A 42 -24.39 33.71 -29.07
N VAL A 43 -24.73 32.80 -29.99
CA VAL A 43 -24.26 31.42 -29.98
C VAL A 43 -22.84 31.36 -30.52
N ASP A 44 -21.91 30.78 -29.74
CA ASP A 44 -20.53 30.52 -30.18
C ASP A 44 -20.49 29.24 -31.04
N ILE A 45 -20.79 29.40 -32.32
CA ILE A 45 -20.80 28.32 -33.32
C ILE A 45 -19.40 27.71 -33.52
N ASP A 46 -18.36 28.53 -33.37
CA ASP A 46 -16.98 28.08 -33.56
C ASP A 46 -16.56 27.12 -32.43
N ALA A 47 -17.01 27.39 -31.19
CA ALA A 47 -16.85 26.47 -30.06
C ALA A 47 -17.59 25.14 -30.26
N LEU A 48 -18.85 25.18 -30.75
CA LEU A 48 -19.64 23.98 -31.02
C LEU A 48 -19.01 23.11 -32.11
N ASN A 49 -18.57 23.73 -33.21
CA ASN A 49 -17.91 23.03 -34.30
C ASN A 49 -16.57 22.40 -33.86
N THR A 50 -15.79 23.13 -33.07
CA THR A 50 -14.52 22.62 -32.50
C THR A 50 -14.77 21.41 -31.60
N PHE A 51 -15.76 21.49 -30.71
CA PHE A 51 -16.15 20.37 -29.85
C PHE A 51 -16.61 19.16 -30.67
N LYS A 52 -17.50 19.35 -31.65
CA LYS A 52 -18.01 18.28 -32.53
C LYS A 52 -16.89 17.57 -33.28
N PHE A 53 -15.88 18.29 -33.74
CA PHE A 53 -14.73 17.70 -34.43
C PHE A 53 -13.86 16.85 -33.49
N LEU A 54 -13.62 17.32 -32.27
CA LEU A 54 -12.76 16.62 -31.31
C LEU A 54 -13.48 15.46 -30.59
N THR A 55 -14.80 15.51 -30.48
CA THR A 55 -15.64 14.50 -29.81
C THR A 55 -16.34 13.56 -30.78
N GLY A 56 -15.64 13.17 -31.86
CA GLY A 56 -16.12 12.14 -32.78
C GLY A 56 -16.38 10.80 -32.08
N PRO A 57 -17.17 9.90 -32.71
CA PRO A 57 -17.48 8.57 -32.18
C PRO A 57 -16.22 7.77 -31.78
N GLU A 58 -15.12 7.92 -32.52
CA GLU A 58 -13.84 7.28 -32.23
C GLU A 58 -13.24 7.75 -30.90
N THR A 59 -13.29 9.07 -30.63
CA THR A 59 -12.83 9.64 -29.36
C THR A 59 -13.69 9.14 -28.19
N VAL A 60 -15.02 9.10 -28.38
CA VAL A 60 -15.95 8.63 -27.35
C VAL A 60 -15.72 7.14 -27.04
N LEU A 61 -15.55 6.29 -28.07
CA LEU A 61 -15.25 4.87 -27.88
C LEU A 61 -13.91 4.68 -27.15
N ALA A 62 -12.87 5.40 -27.54
CA ALA A 62 -11.57 5.30 -26.89
C ALA A 62 -11.62 5.72 -25.40
N LEU A 63 -12.40 6.76 -25.06
CA LEU A 63 -12.65 7.16 -23.67
C LEU A 63 -13.41 6.08 -22.87
N LEU A 64 -14.40 5.42 -23.48
CA LEU A 64 -15.15 4.34 -22.84
C LEU A 64 -14.28 3.10 -22.61
N ASP A 65 -13.46 2.72 -23.59
CA ASP A 65 -12.53 1.59 -23.49
C ASP A 65 -11.45 1.85 -22.43
N GLU A 66 -10.92 3.06 -22.36
CA GLU A 66 -9.98 3.44 -21.31
C GLU A 66 -10.63 3.46 -19.92
N ARG A 67 -11.86 3.98 -19.81
CA ARG A 67 -12.61 3.95 -18.56
C ARG A 67 -12.86 2.52 -18.07
N GLU A 68 -13.22 1.60 -18.95
CA GLU A 68 -13.45 0.20 -18.55
C GLU A 68 -12.14 -0.49 -18.14
N ARG A 69 -11.05 -0.28 -18.89
CA ARG A 69 -9.71 -0.77 -18.49
C ARG A 69 -9.29 -0.23 -17.12
N ASN A 70 -9.48 1.07 -16.87
CA ASN A 70 -9.16 1.68 -15.57
C ASN A 70 -10.02 1.12 -14.45
N ARG A 71 -11.31 0.85 -14.69
CA ARG A 71 -12.20 0.23 -13.70
C ARG A 71 -11.76 -1.19 -13.35
N GLN A 72 -11.35 -1.97 -14.35
CA GLN A 72 -10.82 -3.32 -14.14
C GLN A 72 -9.50 -3.29 -13.37
N TYR A 73 -8.61 -2.34 -13.69
CA TYR A 73 -7.35 -2.15 -12.97
C TYR A 73 -7.60 -1.83 -11.49
N ILE A 74 -8.50 -0.89 -11.19
CA ILE A 74 -8.87 -0.54 -9.80
C ILE A 74 -9.37 -1.78 -9.06
N LYS A 75 -10.29 -2.55 -9.66
CA LYS A 75 -10.81 -3.78 -9.06
C LYS A 75 -9.71 -4.80 -8.74
N SER A 76 -8.76 -4.99 -9.67
CA SER A 76 -7.63 -5.90 -9.46
C SER A 76 -6.71 -5.41 -8.33
N ARG A 77 -6.47 -4.09 -8.25
CA ARG A 77 -5.66 -3.48 -7.21
C ARG A 77 -6.32 -3.56 -5.84
N ASP A 78 -7.64 -3.39 -5.78
CA ASP A 78 -8.39 -3.51 -4.53
C ASP A 78 -8.30 -4.95 -3.99
N GLN A 79 -8.42 -5.95 -4.87
CA GLN A 79 -8.26 -7.36 -4.47
C GLN A 79 -6.83 -7.65 -3.98
N GLU A 80 -5.82 -7.18 -4.72
CA GLU A 80 -4.41 -7.35 -4.32
C GLU A 80 -4.13 -6.69 -2.96
N ASN A 81 -4.67 -5.49 -2.73
CA ASN A 81 -4.53 -4.77 -1.47
C ASN A 81 -5.21 -5.51 -0.31
N GLU A 82 -6.36 -6.14 -0.54
CA GLU A 82 -7.04 -6.97 0.45
C GLU A 82 -6.19 -8.20 0.82
N ASP A 83 -5.64 -8.90 -0.18
CA ASP A 83 -4.76 -10.06 0.04
C ASP A 83 -3.48 -9.68 0.79
N ILE A 84 -2.90 -8.53 0.47
CA ILE A 84 -1.75 -7.95 1.19
C ILE A 84 -2.15 -7.64 2.64
N ALA A 85 -3.30 -7.00 2.87
CA ALA A 85 -3.76 -6.67 4.21
C ALA A 85 -3.96 -7.91 5.08
N LEU A 86 -4.53 -8.98 4.51
CA LEU A 86 -4.69 -10.28 5.19
C LEU A 86 -3.33 -10.89 5.53
N THR A 87 -2.38 -10.88 4.60
CA THR A 87 -1.04 -11.44 4.79
C THR A 87 -0.25 -10.68 5.85
N VAL A 88 -0.25 -9.35 5.77
CA VAL A 88 0.37 -8.48 6.78
C VAL A 88 -0.29 -8.67 8.14
N GLY A 89 -1.61 -8.85 8.19
CA GLY A 89 -2.33 -9.17 9.42
C GLY A 89 -1.83 -10.46 10.08
N LYS A 90 -1.67 -11.55 9.31
CA LYS A 90 -1.13 -12.83 9.81
C LYS A 90 0.30 -12.68 10.33
N LEU A 91 1.18 -12.03 9.55
CA LEU A 91 2.57 -11.82 9.94
C LEU A 91 2.71 -10.97 11.21
N ARG A 92 1.82 -10.01 11.45
CA ARG A 92 1.81 -9.23 12.70
C ARG A 92 1.49 -10.09 13.91
N VAL A 93 0.51 -11.00 13.79
CA VAL A 93 0.15 -11.92 14.86
C VAL A 93 1.29 -12.90 15.14
N GLU A 94 1.87 -13.49 14.10
CA GLU A 94 3.02 -14.40 14.24
C GLU A 94 4.23 -13.70 14.86
N LEU A 95 4.53 -12.48 14.43
CA LEU A 95 5.61 -11.67 14.99
C LEU A 95 5.40 -11.38 16.49
N GLU A 96 4.17 -11.07 16.90
CA GLU A 96 3.89 -10.81 18.32
C GLU A 96 3.99 -12.09 19.16
N ALA A 97 3.55 -13.23 18.62
CA ALA A 97 3.71 -14.52 19.27
C ALA A 97 5.19 -14.89 19.46
N GLU A 98 6.03 -14.71 18.44
CA GLU A 98 7.47 -14.95 18.53
C GLU A 98 8.17 -13.99 19.49
N LYS A 99 7.79 -12.71 19.49
CA LYS A 99 8.28 -11.76 20.50
C LYS A 99 7.93 -12.18 21.92
N GLN A 100 6.74 -12.72 22.14
CA GLN A 100 6.35 -13.20 23.46
C GLN A 100 7.17 -14.44 23.85
N ARG A 101 7.34 -15.41 22.96
CA ARG A 101 8.20 -16.59 23.20
C ARG A 101 9.64 -16.18 23.53
N ALA A 102 10.19 -15.20 22.82
CA ALA A 102 11.54 -14.70 23.09
C ALA A 102 11.66 -14.08 24.49
N LYS A 103 10.64 -13.35 24.97
CA LYS A 103 10.59 -12.83 26.34
C LYS A 103 10.54 -13.96 27.38
N ASP A 104 9.73 -14.97 27.13
CA ASP A 104 9.59 -16.11 28.06
C ASP A 104 10.93 -16.87 28.18
N LEU A 105 11.59 -17.14 27.06
CA LEU A 105 12.93 -17.76 27.02
C LEU A 105 13.99 -16.89 27.72
N PHE A 106 13.94 -15.57 27.55
CA PHE A 106 14.84 -14.65 28.25
C PHE A 106 14.69 -14.75 29.77
N MET A 107 13.45 -14.78 30.26
CA MET A 107 13.16 -14.93 31.69
C MET A 107 13.61 -16.30 32.23
N GLU A 108 13.41 -17.37 31.47
CA GLU A 108 13.90 -18.70 31.84
C GLU A 108 15.43 -18.75 31.91
N ASN A 109 16.12 -18.16 30.92
CA ASN A 109 17.58 -18.07 30.91
C ASN A 109 18.11 -17.32 32.15
N ALA A 110 17.47 -16.21 32.53
CA ALA A 110 17.82 -15.48 33.74
C ALA A 110 17.67 -16.35 35.02
N ARG A 111 16.62 -17.16 35.10
CA ARG A 111 16.42 -18.11 36.21
C ARG A 111 17.49 -19.20 36.23
N LEU A 112 17.82 -19.77 35.07
CA LEU A 112 18.86 -20.80 34.95
C LEU A 112 20.22 -20.29 35.40
N LYS A 113 20.61 -19.06 35.03
CA LYS A 113 21.85 -18.43 35.52
C LYS A 113 21.90 -18.32 37.03
N SER A 114 20.80 -17.87 37.64
CA SER A 114 20.70 -17.77 39.10
C SER A 114 20.85 -19.15 39.75
N GLY A 115 20.24 -20.19 39.16
CA GLY A 115 20.40 -21.57 39.59
C GLY A 115 21.84 -22.09 39.48
N ILE A 116 22.49 -21.87 38.33
CA ILE A 116 23.89 -22.25 38.10
C ILE A 116 24.81 -21.58 39.11
N ALA A 117 24.64 -20.27 39.36
CA ALA A 117 25.41 -19.55 40.38
C ALA A 117 25.22 -20.16 41.79
N GLY A 118 23.99 -20.55 42.13
CA GLY A 118 23.68 -21.25 43.38
C GLY A 118 24.36 -22.60 43.49
N LEU A 119 24.40 -23.38 42.40
CA LEU A 119 25.08 -24.67 42.34
C LEU A 119 26.59 -24.54 42.50
N ILE A 120 27.22 -23.55 41.84
CA ILE A 120 28.65 -23.25 42.02
C ILE A 120 28.93 -22.97 43.51
N HIS A 121 28.10 -22.14 44.14
CA HIS A 121 28.27 -21.82 45.56
C HIS A 121 28.11 -23.05 46.47
N LEU A 122 27.13 -23.91 46.20
CA LEU A 122 26.94 -25.17 46.91
C LEU A 122 28.14 -26.12 46.71
N GLY A 123 28.61 -26.26 45.48
CA GLY A 123 29.80 -27.05 45.14
C GLY A 123 31.00 -26.62 45.97
N ILE A 124 31.28 -25.30 46.05
CA ILE A 124 32.35 -24.74 46.89
C ILE A 124 32.13 -25.10 48.37
N ARG A 125 30.91 -24.93 48.90
CA ARG A 125 30.61 -25.20 50.33
C ARG A 125 30.84 -26.65 50.73
N TYR A 126 30.53 -27.59 49.84
CA TYR A 126 30.66 -29.03 50.11
C TYR A 126 31.92 -29.65 49.48
N ALA A 127 32.80 -28.86 48.86
CA ALA A 127 33.96 -29.30 48.10
C ALA A 127 33.64 -30.35 47.01
N ASP A 128 32.46 -30.26 46.40
CA ASP A 128 32.03 -31.15 45.33
C ASP A 128 32.57 -30.66 43.98
N VAL A 129 33.67 -31.28 43.55
CA VAL A 129 34.39 -30.94 42.32
C VAL A 129 33.56 -31.23 41.06
N GLU A 130 32.70 -32.26 41.10
CA GLU A 130 31.88 -32.63 39.96
C GLU A 130 30.76 -31.62 39.72
N VAL A 131 30.08 -31.20 40.79
CA VAL A 131 29.06 -30.14 40.74
C VAL A 131 29.67 -28.81 40.28
N MET A 132 30.85 -28.45 40.77
CA MET A 132 31.55 -27.23 40.32
C MET A 132 31.90 -27.27 38.83
N ARG A 133 32.40 -28.41 38.33
CA ARG A 133 32.73 -28.59 36.91
C ARG A 133 31.50 -28.46 36.02
N ILE A 134 30.42 -29.19 36.34
CA ILE A 134 29.18 -29.18 35.56
C ILE A 134 28.54 -27.79 35.52
N ALA A 135 28.50 -27.09 36.67
CA ALA A 135 27.93 -25.76 36.74
C ALA A 135 28.80 -24.71 36.01
N GLY A 136 30.13 -24.85 36.06
CA GLY A 136 31.07 -24.03 35.28
C GLY A 136 30.91 -24.20 33.77
N ASP A 137 30.81 -25.45 33.31
CA ASP A 137 30.55 -25.78 31.90
C ASP A 137 29.21 -25.16 31.44
N ALA A 138 28.17 -25.25 32.26
CA ALA A 138 26.86 -24.65 31.98
C ALA A 138 26.93 -23.11 31.94
N GLN A 139 27.69 -22.46 32.83
CA GLN A 139 27.87 -21.01 32.86
C GLN A 139 28.60 -20.49 31.61
N LEU A 140 29.55 -21.25 31.05
CA LEU A 140 30.26 -20.85 29.83
C LEU A 140 29.39 -20.95 28.57
N SER A 141 28.37 -21.82 28.58
CA SER A 141 27.42 -21.96 27.46
C SER A 141 26.36 -20.86 27.37
N THR A 142 26.02 -20.22 28.50
CA THR A 142 24.89 -19.27 28.60
C THR A 142 25.12 -17.91 27.90
N PRO A 143 26.32 -17.29 27.94
CA PRO A 143 26.61 -16.03 27.25
C PRO A 143 26.43 -16.08 25.72
N CYS A 144 26.70 -17.25 25.11
CA CYS A 144 26.45 -17.47 23.68
C CYS A 144 24.94 -17.36 23.37
N THR A 145 24.10 -17.98 24.20
CA THR A 145 22.63 -17.92 24.09
C THR A 145 22.09 -16.50 24.28
N ASP A 146 22.65 -15.70 25.19
CA ASP A 146 22.24 -14.31 25.41
C ASP A 146 22.48 -13.41 24.20
N SER A 147 23.65 -13.57 23.57
CA SER A 147 23.97 -12.78 22.38
C SER A 147 22.96 -13.07 21.27
N ILE A 148 22.55 -14.34 21.12
CA ILE A 148 21.55 -14.74 20.14
C ILE A 148 20.19 -14.14 20.46
N ILE A 149 19.72 -14.27 21.71
CA ILE A 149 18.43 -13.72 22.15
C ILE A 149 18.40 -12.19 22.01
N ASN A 150 19.46 -11.49 22.41
CA ASN A 150 19.52 -10.02 22.31
C ASN A 150 19.52 -9.54 20.86
N SER A 151 20.22 -10.22 19.96
CA SER A 151 20.18 -9.87 18.53
C SER A 151 18.79 -10.11 17.92
N ILE A 152 18.11 -11.21 18.29
CA ILE A 152 16.73 -11.47 17.87
C ILE A 152 15.78 -10.38 18.41
N ALA A 153 15.86 -10.05 19.70
CA ALA A 153 15.00 -9.07 20.36
C ALA A 153 15.18 -7.65 19.81
N THR A 154 16.41 -7.28 19.41
CA THR A 154 16.73 -5.98 18.80
C THR A 154 16.49 -5.93 17.29
N GLY A 155 16.04 -7.04 16.67
CA GLY A 155 15.78 -7.13 15.23
C GLY A 155 17.04 -7.15 14.37
N ILE A 156 18.20 -7.40 14.98
CA ILE A 156 19.49 -7.48 14.28
C ILE A 156 19.65 -8.90 13.76
N ARG A 157 19.73 -9.08 12.43
CA ARG A 157 20.19 -10.34 11.83
C ARG A 157 21.63 -10.57 12.27
N ILE A 158 21.87 -11.62 13.06
CA ILE A 158 23.22 -12.12 13.28
C ILE A 158 23.70 -12.65 11.93
N LYS A 159 24.70 -12.00 11.33
CA LYS A 159 25.42 -12.60 10.20
C LYS A 159 26.05 -13.89 10.73
N GLY A 160 25.70 -15.01 10.11
CA GLY A 160 26.31 -16.28 10.44
C GLY A 160 27.82 -16.22 10.22
N GLU A 161 28.53 -16.77 11.21
CA GLU A 161 29.99 -16.98 11.35
C GLU A 161 30.84 -15.77 11.75
#